data_AF-H9V7J7-F1
#
_entry.id   AF-H9V7J7-F1
#
_cell.length_a   1.000
_cell.length_b   1.000
_cell.length_c   1.000
_cell.angle_alpha   90.00
_cell.angle_beta   90.00
_cell.angle_gamma   90.00
#
_symmetry.space_group_name_H-M   'P 1'
#
loop_
_entity.id
_entity.type
_entity.pdbx_description
1 polymer ?
#
loop_
_entity_poly.entity_id
_entity_poly.type
_entity_poly.pdbx_seq_one_letter_code
_entity_poly.pdbx_strand_id
1 'polypeptide(L)'
;LLVLGDKALPTAMSLNYTPFLINTKASSSGYHTFYYIDLRGVSIGRKRLNLPSKLFSFDTKGNGGTIIDSGTTFTIFNEEFYKNITAAFASQIGFRRASEVEARTGMRLCYNVSGVDHVLLPDFAFHFKGGSDMVLPVANYFSYFVSFDSICLTM
;
A
#
# COMPACT_ATOMS: atom_id res chain seq x y z
N LEU A 1 21.72 1.26 1.77
CA LEU A 1 22.56 1.51 2.97
C LEU A 1 21.62 1.81 4.14
N LEU A 2 21.72 1.08 5.24
CA LEU A 2 21.03 1.43 6.50
C LEU A 2 21.96 2.34 7.31
N VAL A 3 21.47 3.50 7.73
CA VAL A 3 22.22 4.47 8.54
C VAL A 3 21.58 4.53 9.92
N LEU A 4 22.40 4.42 10.97
CA LEU A 4 21.95 4.39 12.37
C LEU A 4 22.48 5.62 13.13
N GLY A 5 21.68 6.08 14.09
CA GLY A 5 21.98 7.25 14.93
C GLY A 5 21.74 8.58 14.22
N ASP A 6 22.27 9.67 14.78
CA ASP A 6 21.97 11.04 14.35
C ASP A 6 22.36 11.34 12.90
N LYS A 7 23.27 10.55 12.32
CA LYS A 7 23.63 10.64 10.90
C LYS A 7 22.48 10.28 9.95
N ALA A 8 21.42 9.65 10.44
CA ALA A 8 20.23 9.33 9.66
C ALA A 8 19.30 10.54 9.47
N LEU A 9 19.50 11.63 10.23
CA LEU A 9 18.69 12.85 10.10
C LEU A 9 19.11 13.60 8.81
N PRO A 10 18.20 13.81 7.86
CA PRO A 10 18.54 14.50 6.63
C PRO A 10 18.83 15.97 6.92
N THR A 11 19.94 16.46 6.37
CA THR A 11 20.39 17.85 6.51
C THR A 11 19.85 18.77 5.42
N ALA A 12 19.38 18.22 4.30
CA ALA A 12 18.99 18.99 3.12
C ALA A 12 17.52 18.83 2.71
N MET A 13 16.73 18.01 3.44
CA MET A 13 15.33 17.73 3.09
C MET A 13 14.45 17.79 4.32
N SER A 14 13.26 18.38 4.14
CA SER A 14 12.20 18.32 5.15
C SER A 14 11.53 16.96 5.09
N LEU A 15 11.40 16.29 6.24
CA LEU A 15 10.68 15.04 6.38
C LEU A 15 9.25 15.29 6.86
N ASN A 16 8.32 14.49 6.35
CA ASN A 16 7.00 14.34 6.93
C ASN A 16 7.04 13.22 7.97
N TYR A 17 6.31 13.40 9.07
CA TYR A 17 6.33 12.48 10.20
C TYR A 17 4.91 12.02 10.55
N THR A 18 4.81 10.79 11.04
CA THR A 18 3.63 10.24 11.71
C THR A 18 4.07 9.66 13.04
N PRO A 19 3.26 9.74 14.11
CA PRO A 19 3.59 9.08 15.36
C PRO A 19 3.68 7.55 15.15
N PHE A 20 4.64 6.93 15.84
CA PHE A 20 4.57 5.49 16.08
C PHE A 20 3.45 5.19 17.06
N LEU A 21 2.82 4.03 16.88
CA LEU A 21 1.83 3.47 17.79
C LEU A 21 2.41 2.30 18.57
N ILE A 22 1.88 2.06 19.77
CA ILE A 22 2.20 0.89 20.58
C ILE A 22 0.94 0.05 20.70
N ASN A 23 1.04 -1.22 20.32
CA ASN A 23 -0.07 -2.17 20.42
C ASN A 23 -0.14 -2.81 21.81
N THR A 24 -0.62 -2.06 22.79
CA THR A 24 -0.69 -2.51 24.20
C THR A 24 -1.68 -3.65 24.45
N LYS A 25 -2.53 -3.99 23.47
CA LYS A 25 -3.58 -5.00 23.59
C LYS A 25 -3.17 -6.38 23.06
N ALA A 26 -2.08 -6.46 22.31
CA ALA A 26 -1.66 -7.72 21.71
C ALA A 26 -1.22 -8.73 22.78
N SER A 27 -1.68 -9.97 22.64
CA SER A 27 -1.40 -11.05 23.60
C SER A 27 0.01 -11.62 23.49
N SER A 28 0.64 -11.54 22.31
CA SER A 28 2.00 -12.03 22.07
C SER A 28 3.00 -10.88 22.05
N SER A 29 4.12 -11.06 22.76
CA SER A 29 5.22 -10.09 22.86
C SER A 29 5.80 -9.69 21.50
N GLY A 30 5.77 -10.58 20.51
CA GLY A 30 6.26 -10.28 19.16
C GLY A 30 5.50 -9.14 18.47
N TYR A 31 4.21 -8.96 18.78
CA TYR A 31 3.42 -7.85 18.23
C TYR A 31 3.66 -6.52 18.95
N HIS A 32 4.45 -6.49 20.03
CA HIS A 32 4.80 -5.23 20.70
C HIS A 32 6.06 -4.58 20.10
N THR A 33 6.83 -5.32 19.30
CA THR A 33 8.11 -4.85 18.76
C THR A 33 8.03 -4.30 17.34
N PHE A 34 6.87 -4.40 16.69
CA PHE A 34 6.68 -3.86 15.34
C PHE A 34 6.60 -2.33 15.33
N TYR A 35 7.09 -1.74 14.24
CA TYR A 35 6.96 -0.32 13.96
C TYR A 35 5.55 -0.01 13.43
N TYR A 36 4.58 0.13 14.35
CA TYR A 36 3.23 0.53 13.96
C TYR A 36 3.14 2.01 13.64
N ILE A 37 2.41 2.33 12.58
CA ILE A 37 2.11 3.70 12.15
C ILE A 37 0.60 3.89 12.06
N ASP A 38 0.16 5.12 12.20
CA ASP A 38 -1.25 5.47 12.31
C ASP A 38 -1.83 5.86 10.94
N LEU A 39 -2.15 4.85 10.11
CA LEU A 39 -2.82 5.03 8.83
C LEU A 39 -4.29 5.45 9.05
N ARG A 40 -4.73 6.52 8.39
CA ARG A 40 -6.07 7.12 8.54
C ARG A 40 -6.92 7.07 7.28
N GLY A 41 -6.34 6.71 6.15
CA GLY A 41 -7.08 6.56 4.92
C GLY A 41 -6.18 6.31 3.73
N VAL A 42 -6.83 6.08 2.60
CA VAL A 42 -6.19 5.90 1.30
C VAL A 42 -6.95 6.69 0.24
N SER A 43 -6.23 7.17 -0.77
CA SER A 43 -6.82 7.74 -1.99
C SER A 43 -6.33 7.00 -3.21
N ILE A 44 -7.24 6.75 -4.15
CA ILE A 44 -6.93 6.21 -5.48
C ILE A 44 -7.45 7.19 -6.53
N GLY A 45 -6.56 7.67 -7.39
CA GLY A 45 -6.79 8.84 -8.22
C GLY A 45 -7.18 10.04 -7.36
N ARG A 46 -8.24 10.74 -7.74
CA ARG A 46 -8.76 11.91 -7.00
C ARG A 46 -9.76 11.56 -5.90
N LYS A 47 -9.95 10.27 -5.59
CA LYS A 47 -10.98 9.80 -4.66
C LYS A 47 -10.37 9.21 -3.39
N ARG A 48 -10.65 9.85 -2.26
CA ARG A 48 -10.44 9.24 -0.94
C ARG A 48 -11.46 8.12 -0.71
N LEU A 49 -11.00 6.94 -0.34
CA LEU A 49 -11.90 5.81 -0.11
C LEU A 49 -12.64 5.95 1.22
N ASN A 50 -13.94 5.72 1.20
CA ASN A 50 -14.77 5.65 2.40
C ASN A 50 -14.71 4.22 2.96
N LEU A 51 -13.77 4.01 3.89
CA LEU A 51 -13.52 2.71 4.52
C LEU A 51 -13.95 2.72 5.99
N PRO A 52 -14.50 1.62 6.51
CA PRO A 52 -14.82 1.50 7.94
C PRO A 52 -13.59 1.79 8.82
N SER A 53 -13.76 2.63 9.84
CA SER A 53 -12.68 3.03 10.75
C SER A 53 -11.98 1.83 11.41
N LYS A 54 -12.71 0.74 11.67
CA LYS A 54 -12.19 -0.52 12.22
C LYS A 54 -11.02 -1.10 11.40
N LEU A 55 -10.94 -0.81 10.10
CA LEU A 55 -9.88 -1.34 9.23
C LEU A 55 -8.52 -0.68 9.46
N PHE A 56 -8.49 0.43 10.19
CA PHE A 56 -7.28 1.22 10.45
C PHE A 56 -6.78 1.10 11.90
N SER A 57 -7.55 0.46 12.77
CA SER A 57 -7.32 0.46 14.22
C SER A 57 -7.06 -0.92 14.78
N PHE A 58 -6.44 -0.98 15.95
CA PHE A 58 -6.40 -2.20 16.76
C PHE A 58 -7.79 -2.55 17.29
N ASP A 59 -8.17 -3.82 17.19
CA ASP A 59 -9.37 -4.33 17.86
C ASP A 59 -9.15 -4.47 19.38
N THR A 60 -10.10 -5.11 20.08
CA THR A 60 -10.01 -5.33 21.54
C THR A 60 -8.95 -6.35 21.94
N LYS A 61 -8.47 -7.18 21.01
CA LYS A 61 -7.45 -8.21 21.21
C LYS A 61 -6.08 -7.79 20.64
N GLY A 62 -5.97 -6.57 20.13
CA GLY A 62 -4.75 -6.06 19.50
C GLY A 62 -4.53 -6.54 18.07
N ASN A 63 -5.52 -7.11 17.39
CA ASN A 63 -5.39 -7.42 15.97
C ASN A 63 -5.57 -6.14 15.12
N GLY A 64 -4.92 -6.09 13.97
CA GLY A 64 -5.01 -4.97 13.03
C GLY A 64 -3.90 -3.93 13.21
N GLY A 65 -4.20 -2.69 12.85
CA GLY A 65 -3.20 -1.63 12.70
C GLY A 65 -2.38 -1.75 11.40
N THR A 66 -1.38 -0.89 11.27
CA THR A 66 -0.49 -0.84 10.10
C THR A 66 0.96 -0.83 10.56
N ILE A 67 1.81 -1.67 9.98
CA ILE A 67 3.23 -1.76 10.28
C ILE A 67 4.07 -1.38 9.06
N ILE A 68 5.32 -1.02 9.32
CA ILE A 68 6.38 -1.00 8.31
C ILE A 68 7.18 -2.29 8.44
N ASP A 69 7.28 -3.06 7.37
CA ASP A 69 8.01 -4.32 7.35
C ASP A 69 8.87 -4.43 6.09
N SER A 70 10.17 -4.17 6.22
CA SER A 70 11.13 -4.33 5.12
C SER A 70 11.41 -5.79 4.75
N GLY A 71 10.94 -6.76 5.54
CA GLY A 71 11.05 -8.19 5.27
C GLY A 71 9.97 -8.72 4.32
N THR A 72 8.95 -7.91 4.02
CA THR A 72 7.84 -8.27 3.13
C THR A 72 7.93 -7.49 1.82
N THR A 73 7.91 -8.20 0.68
CA THR A 73 8.08 -7.61 -0.66
C THR A 73 6.92 -6.68 -1.06
N PHE A 74 5.68 -7.08 -0.80
CA PHE A 74 4.47 -6.35 -1.24
C PHE A 74 3.71 -5.77 -0.05
N THR A 75 2.95 -4.70 -0.30
CA THR A 75 2.09 -4.12 0.74
C THR A 75 0.82 -4.96 0.87
N ILE A 76 0.71 -5.71 1.96
CA ILE A 76 -0.42 -6.60 2.22
C ILE A 76 -1.53 -5.85 2.95
N PHE A 77 -2.77 -6.03 2.50
CA PHE A 77 -3.97 -5.58 3.19
C PHE A 77 -4.82 -6.74 3.69
N ASN A 78 -5.62 -6.49 4.73
CA ASN A 78 -6.70 -7.43 5.06
C ASN A 78 -7.71 -7.51 3.90
N GLU A 79 -8.47 -8.61 3.83
CA GLU A 79 -9.34 -8.91 2.68
C GLU A 79 -10.39 -7.82 2.40
N GLU A 80 -11.06 -7.30 3.44
CA GLU A 80 -12.08 -6.26 3.29
C GLU A 80 -11.47 -4.97 2.71
N PHE A 81 -10.28 -4.58 3.18
CA PHE A 81 -9.55 -3.41 2.70
C PHE A 81 -9.08 -3.65 1.25
N TYR A 82 -8.47 -4.81 0.98
CA TYR A 82 -7.96 -5.17 -0.34
C TYR A 82 -9.04 -5.18 -1.41
N LYS A 83 -10.23 -5.69 -1.09
CA LYS A 83 -11.39 -5.69 -1.99
C LYS A 83 -11.80 -4.28 -2.39
N ASN A 84 -11.78 -3.33 -1.45
CA ASN A 84 -12.12 -1.94 -1.75
C ASN A 84 -11.03 -1.24 -2.58
N ILE A 85 -9.75 -1.49 -2.28
CA ILE A 85 -8.61 -1.00 -3.06
C ILE A 85 -8.71 -1.50 -4.51
N THR A 86 -8.88 -2.81 -4.68
CA THR A 86 -8.91 -3.42 -6.01
C THR A 86 -10.11 -2.97 -6.84
N ALA A 87 -11.30 -2.83 -6.22
CA ALA A 87 -12.48 -2.28 -6.88
C ALA A 87 -12.28 -0.82 -7.31
N ALA A 88 -11.65 0.01 -6.46
CA ALA A 88 -11.40 1.40 -6.77
C ALA A 88 -10.41 1.58 -7.93
N PHE A 89 -9.30 0.82 -7.97
CA PHE A 89 -8.42 0.81 -9.14
C PHE A 89 -9.14 0.32 -10.39
N ALA A 90 -9.85 -0.81 -10.30
CA ALA A 90 -10.56 -1.39 -11.44
C ALA A 90 -11.59 -0.44 -12.06
N SER A 91 -12.22 0.41 -11.24
CA SER A 91 -13.18 1.42 -11.73
C SER A 91 -12.57 2.58 -12.50
N GLN A 92 -11.24 2.78 -12.41
CA GLN A 92 -10.53 3.91 -13.01
C GLN A 92 -9.56 3.49 -14.14
N ILE A 93 -9.30 2.19 -14.31
CA ILE A 93 -8.38 1.68 -15.32
C ILE A 93 -9.16 1.18 -16.54
N GLY A 94 -8.91 1.79 -17.69
CA GLY A 94 -9.58 1.48 -18.97
C GLY A 94 -8.91 0.37 -19.80
N PHE A 95 -7.80 -0.19 -19.35
CA PHE A 95 -7.11 -1.26 -20.09
C PHE A 95 -7.85 -2.60 -20.01
N ARG A 96 -7.62 -3.46 -21.01
CA ARG A 96 -8.20 -4.81 -21.03
C ARG A 96 -7.57 -5.67 -19.93
N ARG A 97 -8.39 -6.29 -19.10
CA ARG A 97 -7.92 -7.24 -18.08
C ARG A 97 -7.26 -8.47 -18.71
N ALA A 98 -6.09 -8.81 -18.20
CA ALA A 98 -5.29 -9.96 -18.60
C ALA A 98 -5.53 -11.13 -17.63
N SER A 99 -6.75 -11.67 -17.60
CA SER A 99 -7.16 -12.71 -16.63
C SER A 99 -6.29 -13.97 -16.68
N GLU A 100 -5.74 -14.31 -17.84
CA GLU A 100 -4.80 -15.44 -17.98
C GLU A 100 -3.50 -15.21 -17.20
N VAL A 101 -3.02 -13.96 -17.17
CA VAL A 101 -1.83 -13.58 -16.40
C VAL A 101 -2.14 -13.66 -14.90
N GLU A 102 -3.32 -13.20 -14.48
CA GLU A 102 -3.78 -13.33 -13.10
C GLU A 102 -3.81 -14.79 -12.66
N ALA A 103 -4.39 -15.68 -13.48
CA ALA A 103 -4.47 -17.10 -13.18
C ALA A 103 -3.09 -17.78 -13.08
N ARG A 104 -2.12 -17.35 -13.91
CA ARG A 104 -0.78 -17.94 -13.95
C ARG A 104 0.16 -17.43 -12.87
N THR A 105 -0.01 -16.17 -12.47
CA THR A 105 0.91 -15.49 -11.53
C THR A 105 0.36 -15.39 -10.11
N GLY A 106 -0.95 -15.54 -9.94
CA GLY A 106 -1.65 -15.24 -8.69
C GLY A 106 -1.85 -13.74 -8.44
N MET A 107 -1.30 -12.87 -9.29
CA MET A 107 -1.47 -11.43 -9.17
C MET A 107 -2.92 -11.02 -9.52
N ARG A 108 -3.33 -9.85 -9.03
CA ARG A 108 -4.65 -9.28 -9.29
C ARG A 108 -4.50 -8.01 -10.10
N LEU A 109 -5.60 -7.60 -10.75
CA LEU A 109 -5.63 -6.40 -11.58
C LEU A 109 -4.49 -6.37 -12.61
N CYS A 110 -4.32 -7.45 -13.37
CA CYS A 110 -3.41 -7.45 -14.50
C CYS A 110 -4.10 -6.89 -15.74
N TYR A 111 -3.38 -6.05 -16.47
CA TYR A 111 -3.87 -5.38 -17.66
C TYR A 111 -2.90 -5.58 -18.81
N ASN A 112 -3.42 -5.95 -19.98
CA ASN A 112 -2.61 -6.00 -21.20
C ASN A 112 -2.33 -4.58 -21.67
N VAL A 113 -1.05 -4.28 -21.86
CA VAL A 113 -0.55 -2.98 -22.31
C VAL A 113 0.37 -3.12 -23.54
N SER A 114 0.22 -4.22 -24.28
CA SER A 114 0.97 -4.47 -25.52
C SER A 114 0.69 -3.35 -26.53
N GLY A 115 1.75 -2.76 -27.08
CA GLY A 115 1.66 -1.65 -28.02
C GLY A 115 1.20 -0.31 -27.41
N VAL A 116 1.20 -0.17 -26.09
CA VAL A 116 0.86 1.09 -25.40
C VAL A 116 2.15 1.83 -25.02
N ASP A 117 2.38 3.00 -25.60
CA ASP A 117 3.57 3.81 -25.32
C ASP A 117 3.56 4.42 -23.91
N HIS A 118 2.38 4.83 -23.43
CA HIS A 118 2.20 5.47 -22.13
C HIS A 118 1.04 4.83 -21.36
N VAL A 119 1.38 4.08 -20.31
CA VAL A 119 0.40 3.46 -19.42
C VAL A 119 0.02 4.46 -18.33
N LEU A 120 -1.21 4.97 -18.39
CA LEU A 120 -1.76 5.85 -17.35
C LEU A 120 -2.50 5.02 -16.30
N LEU A 121 -2.00 5.04 -15.06
CA LEU A 121 -2.60 4.38 -13.91
C LEU A 121 -3.03 5.42 -12.86
N PRO A 122 -4.08 5.15 -12.07
CA PRO A 122 -4.50 6.06 -11.00
C PRO A 122 -3.41 6.23 -9.96
N ASP A 123 -3.21 7.47 -9.49
CA ASP A 123 -2.36 7.77 -8.33
C ASP A 123 -2.81 7.00 -7.09
N PHE A 124 -1.89 6.70 -6.18
CA PHE A 124 -2.21 6.05 -4.92
C PHE A 124 -1.52 6.75 -3.77
N ALA A 125 -2.26 7.04 -2.70
CA ALA A 125 -1.74 7.75 -1.54
C ALA A 125 -2.20 7.16 -0.22
N PHE A 126 -1.29 7.10 0.74
CA PHE A 126 -1.58 6.85 2.15
C PHE A 126 -1.72 8.17 2.91
N HIS A 127 -2.72 8.25 3.79
CA HIS A 127 -2.96 9.39 4.66
C HIS A 127 -2.72 8.98 6.10
N PHE A 128 -1.79 9.64 6.80
CA PHE A 128 -1.41 9.29 8.17
C PHE A 128 -1.90 10.30 9.19
N LYS A 129 -1.96 9.90 10.46
CA LYS A 129 -2.21 10.83 11.56
C LYS A 129 -1.11 11.91 11.59
N GLY A 130 -1.52 13.13 11.93
CA GLY A 130 -0.63 14.30 11.90
C GLY A 130 -0.66 15.06 10.58
N GLY A 131 -1.44 14.59 9.59
CA GLY A 131 -1.63 15.29 8.31
C GLY A 131 -0.57 14.96 7.25
N SER A 132 0.28 13.97 7.51
CA SER A 132 1.28 13.50 6.55
C SER A 132 0.64 12.60 5.49
N ASP A 133 0.85 12.96 4.23
CA ASP A 133 0.44 12.18 3.08
C ASP A 133 1.66 11.57 2.38
N MET A 134 1.54 10.33 1.93
CA MET A 134 2.55 9.63 1.14
C MET A 134 1.93 9.24 -0.20
N VAL A 135 2.20 10.05 -1.23
CA VAL A 135 1.87 9.72 -2.62
C VAL A 135 2.92 8.75 -3.14
N LEU A 136 2.46 7.61 -3.63
CA LEU A 136 3.33 6.52 -4.07
C LEU A 136 3.60 6.64 -5.57
N PRO A 137 4.86 6.49 -6.01
CA PRO A 137 5.16 6.24 -7.41
C PRO A 137 4.45 4.97 -7.88
N VAL A 138 3.99 4.95 -9.14
CA VAL A 138 3.29 3.79 -9.74
C VAL A 138 4.08 2.50 -9.59
N ALA A 139 5.40 2.56 -9.75
CA ALA A 139 6.30 1.40 -9.61
C ALA A 139 6.26 0.74 -8.22
N ASN A 140 5.73 1.41 -7.19
CA ASN A 140 5.60 0.85 -5.85
C ASN A 140 4.37 -0.06 -5.68
N TYR A 141 3.38 0.04 -6.57
CA TYR A 141 2.12 -0.73 -6.46
C TYR A 141 1.65 -1.38 -7.76
N PHE A 142 2.27 -1.06 -8.90
CA PHE A 142 2.13 -1.82 -10.14
C PHE A 142 3.50 -2.19 -10.69
N SER A 143 3.62 -3.42 -11.20
CA SER A 143 4.84 -3.90 -11.86
C SER A 143 4.55 -4.42 -13.26
N TYR A 144 5.47 -4.15 -14.18
CA TYR A 144 5.41 -4.64 -15.56
C TYR A 144 6.01 -6.04 -15.68
N PHE A 145 5.24 -6.97 -16.23
CA PHE A 145 5.62 -8.35 -16.48
C PHE A 145 5.89 -8.52 -17.97
N VAL A 146 7.16 -8.37 -18.36
CA VAL A 146 7.63 -8.39 -19.75
C VAL A 146 7.21 -9.65 -20.50
N SER A 147 7.23 -10.83 -19.85
CA SER A 147 6.84 -12.09 -20.49
C SER A 147 5.37 -12.17 -20.91
N PHE A 148 4.55 -11.22 -20.48
CA PHE A 148 3.10 -11.20 -20.70
C PHE A 148 2.58 -9.91 -21.32
N ASP A 149 3.47 -8.95 -21.64
CA ASP A 149 3.09 -7.58 -22.02
C ASP A 149 2.00 -6.98 -21.13
N SER A 150 2.11 -7.24 -19.83
CA SER A 150 1.05 -6.93 -18.86
C SER A 150 1.60 -6.21 -17.65
N ILE A 151 0.82 -5.27 -17.11
CA ILE A 151 1.08 -4.59 -15.85
C ILE A 151 0.10 -5.10 -14.80
N CYS A 152 0.58 -5.46 -13.61
CA CYS A 152 -0.24 -6.06 -12.55
C CYS A 152 -0.09 -5.29 -11.23
N LEU A 153 -1.15 -5.25 -10.42
CA LEU A 153 -1.09 -4.70 -9.07
C LEU A 153 -0.21 -5.60 -8.20
N THR A 154 0.81 -5.03 -7.55
CA THR A 154 1.77 -5.71 -6.67
C THR A 154 1.58 -5.29 -5.22
N MET A 155 0.37 -5.52 -4.73
CA MET A 155 -0.09 -5.31 -3.35
C MET A 155 -0.98 -6.49 -2.94
#